data_AF-A0A9E5IDE9-F1
#
_entry.id   AF-A0A9E5IDE9-F1
#
_cell.length_a   1.000
_cell.length_b   1.000
_cell.length_c   1.000
_cell.angle_alpha   90.00
_cell.angle_beta   90.00
_cell.angle_gamma   90.00
#
_symmetry.space_group_name_H-M   'P 1'
#
loop_
_entity.id
_entity.type
_entity.pdbx_description
1 polymer ?
#
loop_
_entity_poly.entity_id
_entity_poly.type
_entity_poly.pdbx_seq_one_letter_code
_entity_poly.pdbx_strand_id
1 'polypeptide(L)' 'MITSLHSPHVEAVKALLGSRGNKERRTTGTYVVEGLSNIKELLLAESASLRTLYITEDGARKFGANLPENSKIIEVSP' A
#
# COMPACT_ATOMS: atom_id res chain seq x y z
N MET A 1 7.18 -10.92 -4.87
CA MET A 1 7.32 -10.02 -6.03
C MET A 1 6.12 -10.15 -6.96
N ILE A 2 5.32 -9.08 -7.13
CA ILE A 2 4.25 -8.99 -8.14
C ILE A 2 4.87 -8.51 -9.47
N THR A 3 4.65 -9.27 -10.53
CA THR A 3 5.15 -8.98 -11.88
C THR A 3 4.04 -8.83 -12.93
N SER A 4 2.78 -9.06 -12.55
CA SER A 4 1.62 -9.02 -13.46
C SER A 4 0.58 -7.99 -13.00
N LEU A 5 0.12 -7.19 -13.95
CA LEU A 5 -0.97 -6.23 -13.78
C LEU A 5 -2.34 -6.89 -13.57
N HIS A 6 -2.47 -8.18 -13.82
CA HIS A 6 -3.69 -8.97 -13.59
C HIS A 6 -3.66 -9.72 -12.26
N SER A 7 -2.67 -9.46 -11.40
CA SER A 7 -2.65 -10.07 -10.08
C SER A 7 -3.83 -9.58 -9.23
N PRO A 8 -4.39 -10.43 -8.33
CA PRO A 8 -5.48 -10.03 -7.43
C PRO A 8 -5.15 -8.79 -6.59
N HIS A 9 -3.86 -8.60 -6.28
CA HIS A 9 -3.36 -7.43 -5.56
C HIS A 9 -3.54 -6.12 -6.34
N VAL A 10 -3.19 -6.13 -7.62
CA VAL A 10 -3.33 -4.96 -8.50
C VAL A 10 -4.81 -4.63 -8.72
N GLU A 11 -5.64 -5.64 -8.94
CA GLU A 11 -7.08 -5.45 -9.09
C GLU A 11 -7.74 -4.91 -7.82
N ALA A 12 -7.31 -5.35 -6.62
CA ALA A 12 -7.79 -4.79 -5.36
C ALA A 12 -7.42 -3.30 -5.19
N VAL A 13 -6.18 -2.92 -5.52
CA VAL A 13 -5.75 -1.51 -5.48
C VAL A 13 -6.55 -0.67 -6.49
N LYS A 14 -6.73 -1.17 -7.72
CA LYS A 14 -7.56 -0.51 -8.75
C LYS A 14 -9.00 -0.35 -8.30
N ALA A 15 -9.59 -1.35 -7.63
CA ALA A 15 -10.95 -1.26 -7.11
C ALA A 15 -11.09 -0.13 -6.08
N LEU A 16 -10.07 0.06 -5.23
CA LEU A 16 -10.03 1.14 -4.25
C LEU A 16 -9.80 2.52 -4.87
N LEU A 17 -9.05 2.63 -5.97
CA LEU A 17 -8.75 3.92 -6.63
C LEU A 17 -9.77 4.31 -7.69
N GLY A 18 -10.45 3.33 -8.31
CA GLY A 18 -11.33 3.53 -9.44
C GLY A 18 -12.64 4.26 -9.11
N SER A 19 -13.48 4.45 -10.13
CA SER A 19 -14.76 5.18 -10.02
C SER A 19 -15.72 4.61 -8.98
N ARG A 20 -15.67 3.29 -8.72
CA ARG A 20 -16.46 2.60 -7.69
C ARG A 20 -15.78 2.56 -6.32
N GLY A 21 -14.58 3.13 -6.19
CA GLY A 21 -13.76 3.06 -4.98
C GLY A 21 -14.44 3.62 -3.73
N ASN A 22 -15.39 4.57 -3.86
CA ASN A 22 -16.14 5.06 -2.69
C ASN A 22 -16.96 3.93 -2.02
N LYS A 23 -17.61 3.07 -2.80
CA LYS A 23 -18.33 1.90 -2.26
C LYS A 23 -17.37 0.91 -1.63
N GLU A 24 -16.25 0.63 -2.32
CA GLU A 24 -15.25 -0.31 -1.84
C GLU A 24 -14.62 0.14 -0.51
N ARG A 25 -14.13 1.38 -0.45
CA ARG A 25 -13.55 1.98 0.77
C ARG A 25 -14.54 1.98 1.95
N ARG A 26 -15.83 2.23 1.70
CA ARG A 26 -16.88 2.16 2.73
C ARG A 26 -17.14 0.73 3.21
N THR A 27 -17.03 -0.25 2.31
CA THR A 27 -17.30 -1.66 2.61
C THR A 27 -16.13 -2.30 3.34
N THR A 28 -14.91 -2.02 2.91
CA THR A 28 -13.69 -2.61 3.48
C THR A 28 -13.09 -1.81 4.62
N GLY A 29 -13.43 -0.53 4.76
CA GLY A 29 -12.81 0.39 5.71
C GLY A 29 -11.34 0.70 5.39
N THR A 30 -10.88 0.40 4.18
CA THR A 30 -9.48 0.58 3.78
C THR A 30 -9.36 1.58 2.64
N TYR A 31 -8.23 2.27 2.55
CA TYR A 31 -7.90 3.18 1.46
C TYR A 31 -6.45 2.98 1.02
N VAL A 32 -6.10 3.60 -0.11
CA VAL A 32 -4.74 3.56 -0.66
C VAL A 32 -4.05 4.87 -0.32
N VAL A 33 -2.80 4.77 0.15
CA VAL A 33 -1.90 5.91 0.33
C VAL A 33 -0.74 5.74 -0.62
N GLU A 34 -0.45 6.80 -1.37
CA GLU A 34 0.62 6.83 -2.35
C GLU A 34 1.66 7.88 -1.96
N GLY A 35 2.92 7.61 -2.31
CA GLY A 35 4.05 8.53 -2.08
C GLY A 35 4.82 8.25 -0.80
N LEU A 36 6.15 8.34 -0.89
CA LEU A 36 7.07 8.01 0.19
C LEU A 36 6.82 8.84 1.47
N SER A 37 6.65 10.16 1.33
CA SER A 37 6.44 11.06 2.49
C SER A 37 5.11 10.76 3.19
N ASN A 38 4.03 10.58 2.43
CA ASN A 38 2.71 10.27 2.99
C ASN A 38 2.71 8.95 3.75
N ILE A 39 3.40 7.93 3.23
CA ILE A 39 3.52 6.64 3.92
C ILE A 39 4.38 6.80 5.18
N LYS A 40 5.47 7.57 5.14
CA LYS A 40 6.28 7.85 6.34
C LYS A 40 5.46 8.55 7.43
N GLU A 41 4.68 9.56 7.08
CA GLU A 41 3.79 10.25 8.02
C GLU A 41 2.72 9.31 8.58
N LEU A 42 2.13 8.45 7.74
CA LEU A 42 1.16 7.44 8.17
C LEU A 42 1.75 6.47 9.20
N LEU A 43 3.01 6.08 9.04
CA LEU A 43 3.70 5.18 9.97
C LEU A 43 4.06 5.83 11.31
N LEU A 44 4.15 7.16 11.34
CA LEU A 44 4.31 7.93 12.57
C LEU A 44 2.97 8.16 13.28
N ALA A 45 1.85 8.03 12.56
CA ALA A 45 0.52 8.20 13.14
C ALA A 45 0.08 6.93 13.89
N GLU A 46 -0.06 7.02 15.21
CA GLU A 46 -0.48 5.91 16.06
C GLU A 46 -1.88 5.35 15.75
N SER A 47 -2.74 6.16 15.09
CA SER A 47 -4.13 5.80 14.79
C SER A 47 -4.31 5.01 13.48
N ALA A 48 -3.27 4.89 12.66
CA ALA A 48 -3.37 4.24 11.36
C ALA A 48 -2.82 2.80 11.40
N SER A 49 -3.69 1.83 11.12
CA SER A 49 -3.26 0.43 10.95
C SER A 49 -2.84 0.17 9.51
N LEU A 50 -1.54 0.08 9.23
CA LEU A 50 -1.03 -0.33 7.93
C LEU A 50 -1.35 -1.81 7.68
N ARG A 51 -2.17 -2.09 6.67
CA ARG A 51 -2.55 -3.47 6.30
C ARG A 51 -1.54 -4.11 5.34
N THR A 52 -1.21 -3.42 4.25
CA THR A 52 -0.34 -3.93 3.19
C THR A 52 0.50 -2.78 2.63
N LEU A 53 1.82 -2.97 2.53
CA LEU A 53 2.74 -2.05 1.89
C LEU A 53 3.23 -2.66 0.57
N TYR A 54 2.87 -2.03 -0.54
CA TYR A 54 3.42 -2.37 -1.85
C TYR A 54 4.65 -1.50 -2.10
N ILE A 55 5.80 -2.10 -2.38
CA ILE A 55 7.06 -1.37 -2.47
C ILE A 55 7.97 -1.97 -3.55
N THR A 56 8.67 -1.11 -4.28
CA THR A 56 9.75 -1.55 -5.19
C THR A 56 11.05 -1.71 -4.41
N GLU A 57 12.02 -2.41 -4.99
CA GLU A 57 13.36 -2.53 -4.38
C GLU A 57 13.98 -1.14 -4.09
N ASP A 58 13.85 -0.19 -5.02
CA ASP A 58 14.32 1.18 -4.84
C ASP A 58 13.57 1.93 -3.73
N GLY A 59 12.25 1.72 -3.64
CA GLY A 59 11.43 2.25 -2.55
C GLY A 59 11.88 1.73 -1.19
N ALA A 60 12.20 0.43 -1.09
CA ALA A 60 12.68 -0.19 0.14
C ALA A 60 14.03 0.40 0.58
N ARG A 61 14.96 0.61 -0.35
CA ARG A 61 16.24 1.30 -0.07
C ARG A 61 16.03 2.71 0.48
N LYS A 62 15.06 3.47 -0.06
CA LYS A 62 14.72 4.83 0.41
C LYS A 62 13.96 4.84 1.74
N PHE A 63 13.29 3.74 2.09
CA PHE A 63 12.61 3.55 3.37
C PHE A 63 13.60 3.22 4.49
N GLY A 64 14.65 2.45 4.19
CA GLY A 64 15.70 2.08 5.14
C GLY A 64 15.15 1.25 6.31
N ALA A 65 15.65 1.51 7.52
CA ALA A 65 15.29 0.77 8.75
C ALA A 65 13.86 1.05 9.27
N ASN A 66 13.10 1.96 8.63
CA ASN A 66 11.75 2.34 9.07
C ASN A 66 10.65 1.46 8.46
N LEU A 67 10.99 0.25 8.02
CA LEU A 67 10.01 -0.67 7.45
C LEU A 67 9.16 -1.28 8.57
N PRO A 68 7.83 -1.19 8.49
CA PRO A 68 6.93 -1.69 9.52
C PRO A 68 6.95 -3.23 9.59
N GLU A 69 7.45 -3.77 10.70
CA GLU A 69 7.63 -5.21 10.93
C GLU A 69 6.31 -5.99 10.98
N ASN A 70 5.22 -5.36 11.44
CA ASN A 70 3.92 -6.02 11.65
C ASN A 70 2.95 -5.87 10.47
N SER A 71 3.42 -5.44 9.30
CA SER A 71 2.57 -5.21 8.13
C SER A 71 2.93 -6.14 6.97
N LYS A 72 1.96 -6.43 6.10
CA LYS A 72 2.21 -7.27 4.93
C LYS A 72 2.98 -6.47 3.88
N ILE A 73 4.29 -6.66 3.81
CA ILE A 73 5.14 -6.04 2.77
C ILE A 73 5.10 -6.93 1.51
N ILE A 74 4.78 -6.35 0.37
CA ILE A 74 4.74 -7.02 -0.92
C ILE A 74 5.63 -6.25 -1.89
N GLU A 75 6.70 -6.91 -2.32
CA GLU A 75 7.57 -6.37 -3.35
C GLU A 75 6.86 -6.37 -4.71
N VAL A 76 7.00 -5.28 -5.46
CA VAL A 76 6.41 -5.11 -6.80
C VAL A 76 7.48 -4.70 -7.81
N SER A 77 7.36 -5.21 -9.04
CA SER A 77 8.11 -4.67 -10.17
C SER A 77 7.56 -3.29 -10.55
N PRO A 78 8.41 -2.32 -10.92
CA PRO A 78 7.99 -1.12 -11.65
C PRO A 78 7.24 -1.47 -12.94
#